data_AF-A0A7L0H7J0-F1
#
_entry.id   AF-A0A7L0H7J0-F1
#
_cell.length_a   1.000
_cell.length_b   1.000
_cell.length_c   1.000
_cell.angle_alpha   90.00
_cell.angle_beta   90.00
_cell.angle_gamma   90.00
#
_symmetry.space_group_name_H-M   'P 1'
#
loop_
_entity.id
_entity.type
_entity.pdbx_description
1 polymer ?
#
loop_
_entity_poly.entity_id
_entity_poly.type
_entity_poly.pdbx_seq_one_letter_code
_entity_poly.pdbx_strand_id
1 'polypeptide(L)'
;AAVPARLLGGRSRCTGRLELLFAGAWGSVCAEGWDLAATRVLCHQLGCARPRRLPAPCSPPALGAPPVVLQRVRCTGQEPTLHRCTLQPGHPPSCPSHR
;
A
#
# COMPACT_ATOMS: atom_id res chain seq x y z
N ALA A 1 3.50 -2.14 -16.87
CA ALA A 1 3.75 -3.17 -15.85
C ALA A 1 3.04 -2.80 -14.55
N ALA A 2 2.52 -3.78 -13.80
CA ALA A 2 2.00 -3.57 -12.45
C ALA A 2 3.12 -3.85 -11.44
N VAL A 3 3.18 -3.11 -10.32
CA VAL A 3 4.00 -3.52 -9.16
C VAL A 3 3.28 -4.66 -8.47
N PRO A 4 3.87 -5.87 -8.34
CA PRO A 4 3.24 -6.95 -7.60
C PRO A 4 2.93 -6.53 -6.17
N ALA A 5 1.70 -6.84 -5.73
CA ALA A 5 1.19 -6.51 -4.41
C ALA A 5 0.56 -7.74 -3.77
N ARG A 6 0.73 -7.92 -2.45
CA ARG A 6 0.11 -9.01 -1.69
C ARG A 6 -0.32 -8.55 -0.31
N LEU A 7 -1.39 -9.17 0.19
CA LEU A 7 -1.86 -9.02 1.57
C LEU A 7 -1.60 -10.33 2.32
N LEU A 8 -0.89 -10.26 3.44
CA LEU A 8 -0.51 -11.44 4.23
C LEU A 8 -1.17 -11.44 5.62
N GLY A 9 -1.50 -12.64 6.11
CA GLY A 9 -1.95 -12.84 7.51
C GLY A 9 -3.35 -12.29 7.84
N GLY A 10 -4.15 -11.91 6.85
CA GLY A 10 -5.55 -11.53 7.07
C GLY A 10 -6.51 -12.71 6.91
N ARG A 11 -7.78 -12.48 7.28
CA ARG A 11 -8.86 -13.48 7.22
C ARG A 11 -9.36 -13.78 5.80
N SER A 12 -8.95 -12.98 4.82
CA SER A 12 -9.32 -13.08 3.41
C SER A 12 -8.18 -12.57 2.53
N ARG A 13 -8.22 -12.88 1.23
CA ARG A 13 -7.28 -12.34 0.22
C ARG A 13 -7.27 -10.81 0.12
N CYS A 14 -8.32 -10.15 0.60
CA CYS A 14 -8.48 -8.70 0.55
C CYS A 14 -8.06 -8.00 1.84
N THR A 15 -7.67 -8.75 2.88
CA THR A 15 -7.30 -8.21 4.19
C THR A 15 -5.91 -8.69 4.57
N GLY A 16 -5.15 -7.88 5.30
CA GLY A 16 -3.89 -8.31 5.88
C GLY A 16 -2.83 -7.22 5.84
N ARG A 17 -1.59 -7.60 6.11
CA ARG A 17 -0.43 -6.72 5.95
C ARG A 17 -0.07 -6.59 4.48
N LEU A 18 -0.06 -5.34 3.99
CA LEU A 18 0.39 -5.02 2.64
C LEU A 18 1.91 -5.17 2.48
N GLU A 19 2.30 -5.90 1.46
CA GLU A 19 3.67 -5.93 0.93
C GLU A 19 3.66 -5.65 -0.58
N LEU A 20 4.64 -4.86 -1.04
CA LEU A 20 4.86 -4.52 -2.44
C LEU A 20 6.25 -4.97 -2.88
N LEU A 21 6.36 -5.45 -4.12
CA LEU A 21 7.65 -5.77 -4.74
C LEU A 21 8.20 -4.52 -5.44
N PHE A 22 9.20 -3.89 -4.85
CA PHE A 22 9.83 -2.68 -5.40
C PHE A 22 11.34 -2.90 -5.51
N ALA A 23 11.94 -2.53 -6.64
CA ALA A 23 13.36 -2.73 -6.92
C ALA A 23 13.88 -4.18 -6.65
N GLY A 24 13.03 -5.20 -6.88
CA GLY A 24 13.39 -6.61 -6.69
C GLY A 24 13.24 -7.14 -5.26
N ALA A 25 12.81 -6.33 -4.29
CA ALA A 25 12.61 -6.74 -2.90
C ALA A 25 11.15 -6.51 -2.45
N TRP A 26 10.62 -7.47 -1.69
CA TRP A 26 9.34 -7.31 -1.01
C TRP A 26 9.53 -6.47 0.26
N GLY A 27 8.66 -5.50 0.47
CA GLY A 27 8.63 -4.74 1.73
C GLY A 27 7.31 -4.04 1.94
N SER A 28 7.20 -3.33 3.05
CA SER A 28 5.99 -2.60 3.41
C SER A 28 5.95 -1.18 2.84
N VAL A 29 4.77 -0.58 2.96
CA VAL A 29 4.50 0.82 2.63
C VAL A 29 4.20 1.55 3.93
N CYS A 30 4.72 2.76 4.13
CA CYS A 30 4.29 3.59 5.26
C CYS A 30 2.80 3.93 5.15
N ALA A 31 2.10 4.00 6.28
CA ALA A 31 0.74 4.51 6.33
C ALA A 31 0.65 6.03 6.19
N GLU A 32 1.76 6.76 6.36
CA GLU A 32 1.75 8.22 6.27
C GLU A 32 1.37 8.69 4.86
N GLY A 33 0.27 9.45 4.77
CA GLY A 33 -0.27 9.92 3.50
C GLY A 33 -0.96 8.84 2.67
N TRP A 34 -1.13 7.62 3.21
CA TRP A 34 -1.99 6.62 2.59
C TRP A 34 -3.45 6.99 2.78
N ASP A 35 -4.19 7.12 1.69
CA ASP A 35 -5.57 7.58 1.70
C ASP A 35 -6.54 6.58 1.05
N LEU A 36 -7.81 6.97 0.98
CA LEU A 36 -8.85 6.17 0.36
C LEU A 36 -8.60 5.97 -1.15
N ALA A 37 -7.95 6.91 -1.83
CA ALA A 37 -7.65 6.80 -3.25
C ALA A 37 -6.60 5.70 -3.50
N ALA A 38 -5.49 5.70 -2.74
CA ALA A 38 -4.50 4.63 -2.80
C ALA A 38 -5.09 3.25 -2.46
N THR A 39 -5.96 3.22 -1.44
CA THR A 39 -6.70 2.00 -1.05
C THR A 39 -7.57 1.47 -2.19
N ARG A 40 -8.27 2.35 -2.93
CA ARG A 40 -9.11 1.96 -4.07
C ARG A 40 -8.31 1.35 -5.20
N VAL A 41 -7.17 1.95 -5.53
CA VAL A 41 -6.26 1.43 -6.56
C VAL A 41 -5.72 0.06 -6.15
N LEU A 42 -5.26 -0.09 -4.90
CA LEU A 42 -4.77 -1.38 -4.41
C LEU A 42 -5.85 -2.46 -4.41
N CYS A 43 -7.04 -2.18 -3.87
CA CYS A 43 -8.13 -3.15 -3.88
C CYS A 43 -8.52 -3.53 -5.31
N HIS A 44 -8.58 -2.56 -6.23
CA HIS A 44 -8.85 -2.85 -7.63
C HIS A 44 -7.79 -3.76 -8.24
N GLN A 45 -6.50 -3.46 -8.01
CA GLN A 45 -5.37 -4.25 -8.48
C GLN A 45 -5.40 -5.69 -7.95
N LEU A 46 -5.86 -5.90 -6.71
CA LEU A 46 -5.97 -7.22 -6.07
C LEU A 46 -7.29 -7.96 -6.41
N GLY A 47 -8.15 -7.39 -7.26
CA GLY A 47 -9.46 -7.99 -7.57
C GLY A 47 -10.43 -8.00 -6.38
N CYS A 48 -10.28 -7.02 -5.49
CA CYS A 48 -11.13 -6.78 -4.32
C CYS A 48 -12.14 -5.66 -4.58
N ALA A 49 -13.22 -5.63 -3.79
CA ALA A 49 -14.23 -4.60 -3.89
C ALA A 49 -13.65 -3.21 -3.57
N ARG A 50 -14.02 -2.19 -4.35
CA ARG A 50 -13.57 -0.81 -4.13
C ARG A 50 -14.18 -0.24 -2.84
N PRO A 51 -13.38 0.18 -1.84
CA PRO A 51 -13.89 0.71 -0.60
C PRO A 51 -14.48 2.12 -0.78
N ARG A 52 -15.51 2.42 0.03
CA ARG A 52 -16.16 3.74 0.07
C ARG A 52 -15.61 4.64 1.19
N ARG A 53 -14.96 4.06 2.21
CA ARG A 53 -14.45 4.74 3.41
C ARG A 53 -13.35 3.89 4.07
N LEU A 54 -12.56 4.52 4.94
CA LEU A 54 -11.56 3.87 5.81
C LEU A 54 -12.17 3.58 7.19
N PRO A 55 -11.66 2.59 7.95
CA PRO A 55 -10.63 1.62 7.59
C PRO A 55 -11.12 0.64 6.51
N ALA A 56 -10.20 0.13 5.69
CA ALA A 56 -10.53 -0.70 4.54
C ALA A 56 -9.61 -1.93 4.45
N PRO A 57 -10.04 -3.02 3.77
CA PRO A 57 -9.31 -4.28 3.72
C PRO A 57 -7.89 -4.16 3.14
N CYS A 58 -7.72 -3.35 2.09
CA CYS A 58 -6.46 -3.16 1.38
C CYS A 58 -5.75 -1.88 1.84
N SER A 59 -5.38 -1.83 3.11
CA SER A 59 -4.61 -0.71 3.68
C SER A 59 -3.25 -1.17 4.19
N PRO A 60 -2.22 -0.30 4.20
CA PRO A 60 -0.94 -0.58 4.81
C PRO A 60 -1.11 -0.79 6.32
N PRO A 61 -0.15 -1.48 6.97
CA PRO A 61 -0.09 -1.53 8.42
C PRO A 61 0.12 -0.13 9.00
N ALA A 62 -0.41 0.11 10.21
CA ALA A 62 -0.46 1.43 10.83
C ALA A 62 0.88 2.20 10.90
N LEU A 63 2.02 1.50 10.92
CA LEU A 63 3.35 2.11 11.10
C LEU A 63 4.37 1.76 10.01
N GLY A 64 3.99 0.95 9.00
CA GLY A 64 4.97 0.32 8.10
C GLY A 64 5.82 -0.74 8.84
N ALA A 65 5.97 -1.92 8.26
CA ALA A 65 6.82 -2.99 8.83
C ALA A 65 8.16 -3.03 8.09
N PRO A 66 9.34 -2.96 8.74
CA PRO A 66 10.61 -3.01 8.04
C PRO A 66 10.78 -4.35 7.27
N PRO A 67 11.38 -4.34 6.06
CA PRO A 67 11.89 -3.18 5.33
C PRO A 67 10.76 -2.37 4.68
N VAL A 68 10.87 -1.04 4.76
CA VAL A 68 9.94 -0.10 4.11
C VAL A 68 10.49 0.20 2.72
N VAL A 69 9.75 -0.19 1.68
CA VAL A 69 10.15 0.04 0.29
C VAL A 69 9.56 1.32 -0.30
N LEU A 70 8.45 1.81 0.28
CA LEU A 70 7.75 3.00 -0.16
C LEU A 70 7.32 3.85 1.04
N GLN A 71 7.66 5.14 1.00
CA GLN A 71 7.35 6.10 2.05
C GLN A 71 6.00 6.77 1.85
N ARG A 72 5.68 7.13 0.60
CA ARG A 72 4.41 7.78 0.27
C ARG A 72 3.90 7.25 -1.05
N VAL A 73 2.59 7.05 -1.09
CA VAL A 73 1.84 6.60 -2.26
C VAL A 73 0.67 7.55 -2.43
N ARG A 74 0.70 8.35 -3.49
CA ARG A 74 -0.39 9.29 -3.82
C ARG A 74 -1.06 8.89 -5.11
N CYS A 75 -2.34 8.59 -5.02
CA CYS A 75 -3.17 8.17 -6.14
C CYS A 75 -4.36 9.13 -6.29
N THR A 76 -4.88 9.25 -7.51
CA THR A 76 -6.17 9.88 -7.82
C THR A 76 -7.35 8.95 -7.52
N GLY A 77 -7.09 7.63 -7.45
CA GLY A 77 -8.09 6.60 -7.17
C GLY A 77 -8.65 5.94 -8.42
N GLN A 78 -8.20 6.36 -9.61
CA GLN A 78 -8.61 5.83 -10.91
C GLN A 78 -7.49 5.04 -11.61
N GLU A 79 -6.29 5.03 -11.03
CA GLU A 79 -5.17 4.28 -11.55
C GLU A 79 -5.50 2.79 -11.61
N PRO A 80 -5.07 2.07 -12.66
CA PRO A 80 -5.28 0.64 -12.76
C PRO A 80 -4.44 -0.14 -11.74
N THR A 81 -3.26 0.40 -11.37
CA THR A 81 -2.31 -0.24 -10.46
C THR A 81 -1.49 0.82 -9.70
N LEU A 82 -0.92 0.44 -8.55
CA LEU A 82 -0.12 1.35 -7.73
C LEU A 82 1.11 1.91 -8.45
N HIS A 83 1.68 1.20 -9.44
CA HIS A 83 2.81 1.72 -10.24
C HIS A 83 2.44 2.99 -11.02
N ARG A 84 1.15 3.24 -11.28
CA ARG A 84 0.69 4.45 -11.99
C ARG A 84 0.44 5.63 -11.05
N CYS A 85 0.50 5.42 -9.74
CA CYS A 85 0.44 6.47 -8.75
C CYS A 85 1.79 7.20 -8.62
N THR A 86 1.80 8.34 -7.93
CA THR A 86 3.04 8.98 -7.53
C THR A 86 3.63 8.23 -6.33
N LEU A 87 4.79 7.60 -6.54
CA LEU A 87 5.49 6.80 -5.55
C LEU A 87 6.75 7.52 -5.05
N GLN A 88 6.90 7.63 -3.73
CA GLN A 88 8.15 8.08 -3.12
C GLN A 88 8.89 6.87 -2.53
N PRO A 89 10.10 6.54 -3.03
CA PRO A 89 10.90 5.45 -2.51
C PRO A 89 11.16 5.56 -1.00
N GLY A 90 11.22 4.39 -0.35
CA GLY A 90 11.67 4.25 1.03
C GLY A 90 13.14 4.63 1.18
N HIS A 91 13.45 5.52 2.12
CA HIS A 91 14.80 5.60 2.69
C HIS A 91 14.72 5.09 4.14
N PRO A 92 15.35 3.95 4.47
CA PRO A 92 15.59 3.59 5.87
C PRO A 92 16.34 4.76 6.54
N PRO A 93 15.99 5.20 7.77
CA PRO A 93 15.30 4.42 8.80
C PRO A 93 13.85 4.84 9.14
N SER A 94 13.27 5.86 8.52
CA SER A 94 12.10 6.52 9.13
C SER A 94 10.84 6.42 8.28
N CYS A 95 9.96 5.43 8.47
CA CYS A 95 8.53 5.79 8.43
C CYS A 95 8.33 6.69 9.65
N PRO A 96 8.02 7.98 9.50
CA PRO A 96 7.80 8.85 10.63
C PRO A 96 6.61 8.32 11.42
N SER A 97 6.86 7.74 12.60
CA SER A 97 5.82 7.62 13.60
C SER A 97 5.59 9.04 14.11
N HIS A 98 4.45 9.65 13.74
CA HIS A 98 3.98 10.82 14.49
C HIS A 98 3.89 10.37 15.96
N ARG A 99 4.74 10.96 16.81
CA ARG A 99 4.72 10.77 18.26
C ARG A 99 3.90 11.87 18.89
#